data_AF-Q9RIF7-F1
#
_entry.id   AF-Q9RIF7-F1
#
_cell.length_a   1.000
_cell.length_b   1.000
_cell.length_c   1.000
_cell.angle_alpha   90.00
_cell.angle_beta   90.00
_cell.angle_gamma   90.00
#
_symmetry.space_group_name_H-M   'P 1'
#
loop_
_entity.id
_entity.type
_entity.pdbx_description
1 polymer ?
#
loop_
_entity_poly.entity_id
_entity_poly.type
_entity_poly.pdbx_seq_one_letter_code
_entity_poly.pdbx_strand_id
1 'polypeptide(L)'
;SAQYADIILPDCTASEQMDFCLDASSGNMAYVIFADQVIKPRFECKNIYEMTSELAKRMGVEQQFTEGRTQEGWLRHLYQQSQEAIPELPSFEEFREQGIFKKHDPAGHHVAYKAFRADPVANPLTTPSGKIEIYSAELAQIAATWEL
;
A
#
# COMPACT_ATOMS: atom_id res chain seq x y z
N SER A 1 -20.01 -12.41 0.14
CA SER A 1 -19.34 -12.56 -1.17
C SER A 1 -19.16 -14.04 -1.52
N ALA A 2 -18.22 -14.77 -0.90
CA ALA A 2 -17.92 -16.17 -1.26
C ALA A 2 -19.12 -17.14 -1.23
N GLN A 3 -20.07 -17.01 -0.30
CA GLN A 3 -21.26 -17.87 -0.20
C GLN A 3 -22.15 -17.86 -1.46
N TYR A 4 -22.05 -16.83 -2.29
CA TYR A 4 -22.89 -16.63 -3.47
C TYR A 4 -22.08 -16.70 -4.78
N ALA A 5 -20.83 -17.17 -4.74
CA ALA A 5 -19.97 -17.25 -5.91
C ALA A 5 -20.16 -18.58 -6.64
N ASP A 6 -20.16 -18.55 -7.97
CA ASP A 6 -20.16 -19.77 -8.81
C ASP A 6 -18.82 -20.51 -8.73
N ILE A 7 -17.72 -19.77 -8.57
CA ILE A 7 -16.35 -20.30 -8.50
C ILE A 7 -15.65 -19.68 -7.30
N ILE A 8 -14.99 -20.53 -6.52
CA ILE A 8 -14.16 -20.13 -5.37
C ILE A 8 -12.75 -20.65 -5.61
N LEU A 9 -11.76 -19.75 -5.52
CA LEU A 9 -10.34 -20.08 -5.57
C LEU A 9 -9.72 -19.73 -4.20
N PRO A 10 -9.18 -20.71 -3.45
CA PRO A 10 -8.67 -20.46 -2.11
C PRO A 10 -7.25 -19.87 -2.14
N ASP A 11 -7.08 -18.69 -1.54
CA ASP A 11 -5.79 -18.00 -1.42
C ASP A 11 -5.04 -18.39 -0.14
N CYS A 12 -3.76 -18.05 -0.10
CA CYS A 12 -2.89 -18.16 1.07
C CYS A 12 -3.11 -16.99 2.04
N THR A 13 -3.02 -17.26 3.34
CA THR A 13 -2.85 -16.22 4.36
C THR A 13 -1.44 -15.64 4.33
N ALA A 14 -1.22 -14.52 5.03
CA ALA A 14 0.09 -13.87 5.10
C ALA A 14 1.20 -14.76 5.66
N SER A 15 0.89 -15.74 6.54
CA SER A 15 1.90 -16.66 7.09
C SER A 15 2.23 -17.83 6.16
N GLU A 16 1.45 -18.01 5.10
CA GLU A 16 1.59 -19.10 4.11
C GLU A 16 2.37 -18.66 2.86
N GLN A 17 2.78 -17.40 2.76
CA GLN A 17 3.46 -16.84 1.61
C GLN A 17 4.47 -15.76 2.02
N MET A 18 5.34 -15.39 1.08
CA MET A 18 6.35 -14.36 1.30
C MET A 18 5.86 -13.02 0.73
N ASP A 19 5.96 -11.94 1.49
CA ASP A 19 5.61 -10.60 1.04
C ASP A 19 6.29 -9.51 1.91
N PHE A 20 6.09 -8.24 1.55
CA PHE A 20 6.43 -7.10 2.40
C PHE A 20 5.18 -6.55 3.07
N CYS A 21 5.20 -6.47 4.39
CA CYS A 21 4.16 -5.80 5.15
C CYS A 21 4.57 -4.34 5.40
N LEU A 22 3.90 -3.44 4.69
CA LEU A 22 4.03 -1.99 4.85
C LEU A 22 3.10 -1.50 5.95
N ASP A 23 3.48 -0.41 6.61
CA ASP A 23 2.56 0.29 7.51
C ASP A 23 1.54 1.11 6.70
N ALA A 24 0.26 0.99 7.03
CA ALA A 24 -0.81 1.82 6.48
C ALA A 24 -0.90 3.22 7.13
N SER A 25 -0.35 3.42 8.34
CA SER A 25 -0.32 4.68 9.09
C SER A 25 0.74 4.67 10.22
N SER A 26 1.96 5.11 9.92
CA SER A 26 3.12 4.92 10.78
C SER A 26 3.55 6.12 11.63
N GLY A 27 2.70 7.15 11.73
CA GLY A 27 3.02 8.38 12.46
C GLY A 27 4.37 8.98 12.02
N ASN A 28 5.29 9.16 12.96
CA ASN A 28 6.65 9.66 12.71
C ASN A 28 7.71 8.54 12.58
N MET A 29 7.30 7.28 12.39
CA MET A 29 8.19 6.13 12.29
C MET A 29 7.70 5.16 11.23
N ALA A 30 8.17 5.32 9.99
CA ALA A 30 7.92 4.36 8.94
C ALA A 30 8.61 3.03 9.24
N TYR A 31 8.01 1.92 8.83
CA TYR A 31 8.65 0.62 8.84
C TYR A 31 8.13 -0.27 7.73
N VAL A 32 8.94 -1.26 7.37
CA VAL A 32 8.57 -2.37 6.50
C VAL A 32 9.01 -3.66 7.17
N ILE A 33 8.11 -4.63 7.21
CA ILE A 33 8.36 -5.97 7.76
C ILE A 33 8.54 -6.93 6.60
N PHE A 34 9.57 -7.76 6.67
CA PHE A 34 9.71 -8.91 5.80
C PHE A 34 8.79 -10.02 6.33
N ALA A 35 7.67 -10.25 5.65
CA ALA A 35 6.77 -11.35 5.98
C ALA A 35 7.26 -12.59 5.24
N ASP A 36 8.11 -13.39 5.90
CA ASP A 36 8.57 -14.66 5.33
C ASP A 36 7.48 -15.74 5.48
N GLN A 37 7.55 -16.77 4.65
CA GLN A 37 6.66 -17.92 4.74
C GLN A 37 6.98 -18.73 6.01
N VAL A 38 6.07 -18.69 6.99
CA VAL A 38 6.24 -19.38 8.28
C VAL A 38 5.65 -20.80 8.25
N ILE A 39 4.59 -21.00 7.47
CA ILE A 39 3.95 -22.29 7.27
C ILE A 39 3.73 -22.55 5.79
N LYS A 40 3.59 -23.82 5.41
CA LYS A 40 3.21 -24.18 4.03
C LYS A 40 1.74 -23.83 3.78
N PRO A 41 1.36 -23.51 2.52
CA PRO A 41 -0.04 -23.38 2.14
C PRO A 41 -0.84 -24.59 2.58
N ARG A 42 -1.97 -24.35 3.23
CA ARG A 42 -2.85 -25.39 3.72
C ARG A 42 -3.75 -25.91 2.61
N PHE A 43 -4.04 -27.20 2.65
CA PHE A 43 -4.94 -27.85 1.69
C PHE A 43 -4.47 -27.63 0.25
N GLU A 44 -5.34 -27.09 -0.60
CA GLU A 44 -5.08 -26.77 -2.01
C GLU A 44 -4.94 -25.27 -2.24
N CYS A 45 -4.72 -24.48 -1.18
CA CYS A 45 -4.47 -23.04 -1.31
C CYS A 45 -3.25 -22.78 -2.19
N LYS A 46 -3.39 -21.81 -3.08
CA LYS A 46 -2.31 -21.25 -3.89
C LYS A 46 -2.29 -19.76 -3.62
N ASN A 47 -1.11 -19.13 -3.60
CA ASN A 47 -1.07 -17.68 -3.51
C ASN A 47 -1.66 -17.06 -4.79
N ILE A 48 -2.15 -15.82 -4.67
CA ILE A 48 -2.76 -15.10 -5.78
C ILE A 48 -1.84 -14.97 -7.00
N TYR A 49 -0.52 -14.85 -6.81
CA TYR A 49 0.44 -14.75 -7.91
C TYR A 49 0.50 -16.05 -8.72
N GLU A 50 0.56 -17.21 -8.06
CA GLU A 50 0.52 -18.51 -8.72
C GLU A 50 -0.82 -18.73 -9.43
N MET A 51 -1.93 -18.42 -8.76
CA MET A 51 -3.26 -18.57 -9.35
C MET A 51 -3.42 -17.75 -10.63
N THR A 52 -3.01 -16.48 -10.60
CA THR A 52 -3.10 -15.59 -11.77
C THR A 52 -2.07 -15.94 -12.85
N SER A 53 -0.89 -16.44 -12.48
CA SER A 53 0.10 -16.97 -13.44
C SER A 53 -0.44 -18.19 -14.19
N GLU A 54 -1.12 -19.10 -13.50
CA GLU A 54 -1.75 -20.28 -14.10
C GLU A 54 -2.92 -19.90 -15.03
N LEU A 55 -3.67 -18.85 -14.71
CA LEU A 55 -4.69 -18.29 -15.60
C LEU A 55 -4.04 -17.66 -16.84
N ALA A 56 -3.02 -16.82 -16.66
CA ALA A 56 -2.28 -16.18 -17.74
C ALA A 56 -1.70 -17.21 -18.73
N LYS A 57 -1.19 -18.33 -18.21
CA LYS A 57 -0.73 -19.48 -19.00
C LYS A 57 -1.81 -20.08 -19.88
N ARG A 58 -3.00 -20.34 -19.31
CA ARG A 58 -4.14 -20.87 -20.07
C ARG A 58 -4.66 -19.88 -21.11
N MET A 59 -4.45 -18.59 -20.88
CA MET A 59 -4.78 -17.51 -21.81
C MET A 59 -3.67 -17.23 -22.85
N GLY A 60 -2.51 -17.89 -22.77
CA GLY A 60 -1.39 -17.70 -23.69
C GLY A 60 -0.58 -16.41 -23.47
N VAL A 61 -0.66 -15.80 -22.28
CA VAL A 61 0.00 -14.53 -21.93
C VAL A 61 0.93 -14.66 -20.70
N GLU A 62 1.38 -15.88 -20.38
CA GLU A 62 2.24 -16.17 -19.21
C GLU A 62 3.50 -15.32 -19.17
N GLN A 63 4.19 -15.17 -20.31
CA GLN A 63 5.46 -14.45 -20.37
C GLN A 63 5.26 -12.94 -20.12
N GLN A 64 4.18 -12.37 -20.67
CA GLN A 64 3.84 -10.96 -20.48
C GLN A 64 3.38 -10.68 -19.05
N PHE A 65 2.69 -11.64 -18.43
CA PHE A 65 2.19 -11.50 -17.06
C PHE A 65 3.31 -11.68 -16.02
N THR A 66 4.09 -12.75 -16.13
CA THR A 66 5.11 -13.10 -15.13
C THR A 66 6.43 -12.37 -15.34
N GLU A 67 6.69 -11.90 -16.56
CA GLU A 67 8.01 -11.45 -17.02
C GLU A 67 9.15 -12.45 -16.73
N GLY A 68 8.81 -13.75 -16.64
CA GLY A 68 9.76 -14.80 -16.26
C GLY A 68 10.16 -14.78 -14.78
N ARG A 69 9.50 -14.01 -13.92
CA ARG A 69 9.75 -13.95 -12.47
C ARG A 69 8.79 -14.84 -11.70
N THR A 70 9.28 -15.39 -10.59
CA THR A 70 8.44 -15.96 -9.53
C THR A 70 7.96 -14.84 -8.59
N GLN A 71 7.10 -15.15 -7.62
CA GLN A 71 6.74 -14.19 -6.56
C GLN A 71 7.97 -13.64 -5.84
N GLU A 72 8.92 -14.51 -5.46
CA GLU A 72 10.20 -14.06 -4.87
C GLU A 72 11.00 -13.19 -5.85
N GLY A 73 11.02 -13.55 -7.14
CA GLY A 73 11.67 -12.75 -8.17
C GLY A 73 11.11 -11.33 -8.25
N TRP A 74 9.79 -11.17 -8.10
CA TRP A 74 9.15 -9.86 -8.00
C TRP A 74 9.55 -9.12 -6.72
N LEU A 75 9.54 -9.78 -5.56
CA LEU A 75 9.96 -9.15 -4.30
C LEU A 75 11.39 -8.62 -4.39
N ARG A 76 12.32 -9.41 -4.93
CA ARG A 76 13.71 -8.98 -5.14
C ARG A 76 13.82 -7.80 -6.10
N HIS A 77 13.05 -7.81 -7.19
CA HIS A 77 13.03 -6.72 -8.15
C HIS A 77 12.52 -5.40 -7.55
N LEU A 78 11.39 -5.46 -6.84
CA LEU A 78 10.79 -4.30 -6.17
C LEU A 78 11.66 -3.80 -5.01
N TYR A 79 12.32 -4.72 -4.30
CA TYR A 79 13.26 -4.37 -3.24
C TYR A 79 14.47 -3.60 -3.80
N GLN A 80 15.03 -4.04 -4.92
CA GLN A 80 16.13 -3.35 -5.59
C GLN A 80 15.74 -1.91 -5.97
N GLN A 81 14.56 -1.70 -6.55
CA GLN A 81 14.05 -0.35 -6.85
C GLN A 81 13.89 0.49 -5.58
N SER A 82 13.47 -0.13 -4.48
CA SER A 82 13.34 0.54 -3.18
C SER A 82 14.71 0.94 -2.60
N GLN A 83 15.74 0.11 -2.76
CA GLN A 83 17.11 0.43 -2.33
C GLN A 83 17.71 1.61 -3.09
N GLU A 84 17.37 1.78 -4.38
CA GLU A 84 17.78 2.94 -5.17
C GLU A 84 17.19 4.25 -4.61
N ALA A 85 15.95 4.20 -4.13
CA ALA A 85 15.27 5.35 -3.49
C ALA A 85 15.66 5.54 -2.00
N ILE A 86 16.02 4.46 -1.31
CA ILE A 86 16.33 4.44 0.12
C ILE A 86 17.65 3.68 0.34
N PRO A 87 18.80 4.35 0.19
CA PRO A 87 20.12 3.70 0.30
C PRO A 87 20.44 3.10 1.68
N GLU A 88 19.65 3.44 2.71
CA GLU A 88 19.75 2.88 4.06
C GLU A 88 19.17 1.46 4.17
N LEU A 89 18.39 1.01 3.18
CA LEU A 89 17.86 -0.35 3.16
C LEU A 89 19.03 -1.35 3.03
N PRO A 90 19.13 -2.35 3.93
CA PRO A 90 20.19 -3.35 3.87
C PRO A 90 20.01 -4.26 2.65
N SER A 91 20.91 -5.20 2.40
CA SER A 91 20.68 -6.19 1.33
C SER A 91 19.39 -6.99 1.57
N PHE A 92 18.83 -7.61 0.52
CA PHE A 92 17.59 -8.40 0.64
C PHE A 92 17.72 -9.51 1.69
N GLU A 93 18.88 -10.19 1.74
CA GLU A 93 19.11 -11.27 2.70
C GLU A 93 19.26 -10.74 4.13
N GLU A 94 19.96 -9.62 4.33
CA GLU A 94 20.06 -8.98 5.64
C GLU A 94 18.70 -8.47 6.11
N PHE A 95 17.88 -7.90 5.22
CA PHE A 95 16.53 -7.47 5.56
C PHE A 95 15.64 -8.66 5.95
N ARG A 96 15.72 -9.77 5.21
CA ARG A 96 15.01 -11.00 5.50
C ARG A 96 15.39 -11.57 6.88
N GLU A 97 16.67 -11.60 7.21
CA GLU A 97 17.16 -12.05 8.51
C GLU A 97 16.75 -11.10 9.65
N GLN A 98 16.85 -9.78 9.42
CA GLN A 98 16.48 -8.76 10.39
C GLN A 98 14.96 -8.72 10.65
N GLY A 99 14.15 -9.06 9.65
CA GLY A 99 12.69 -9.12 9.70
C GLY A 99 11.98 -7.76 9.65
N ILE A 100 12.61 -6.66 10.07
CA ILE A 100 12.00 -5.32 10.07
C ILE A 100 13.03 -4.21 9.85
N PHE A 101 12.73 -3.30 8.92
CA PHE A 101 13.44 -2.04 8.74
C PHE A 101 12.56 -0.89 9.26
N LYS A 102 13.16 0.06 10.00
CA LYS A 102 12.46 1.21 10.58
C LYS A 102 13.19 2.50 10.21
N LYS A 103 12.43 3.55 9.93
CA LYS A 103 12.94 4.88 9.61
C LYS A 103 12.12 5.96 10.29
N HIS A 104 12.79 6.70 11.18
CA HIS A 104 12.20 7.85 11.84
C HIS A 104 12.12 9.04 10.87
N ASP A 105 11.04 9.81 10.98
CA ASP A 105 10.96 11.12 10.34
C ASP A 105 11.95 12.07 11.07
N PRO A 106 12.98 12.59 10.38
CA PRO A 106 13.92 13.54 10.98
C PRO A 106 13.26 14.85 11.40
N ALA A 107 12.11 15.22 10.83
CA ALA A 107 11.34 16.41 11.20
C ALA A 107 10.47 16.19 12.46
N GLY A 108 10.39 14.95 12.97
CA GLY A 108 9.65 14.60 14.17
C GLY A 108 8.13 14.61 13.96
N HIS A 109 7.38 15.02 14.97
CA HIS A 109 5.91 14.99 14.91
C HIS A 109 5.34 16.13 14.06
N HIS A 110 4.56 15.76 13.05
CA HIS A 110 3.76 16.71 12.31
C HIS A 110 2.53 17.16 13.12
N VAL A 111 2.33 18.46 13.26
CA VAL A 111 1.12 19.05 13.86
C VAL A 111 0.27 19.65 12.75
N ALA A 112 -0.84 18.99 12.44
CA ALA A 112 -1.77 19.44 11.41
C ALA A 112 -2.25 20.89 11.68
N TYR A 113 -2.39 21.68 10.61
CA TYR A 113 -2.87 23.07 10.63
C TYR A 113 -2.05 24.06 11.50
N LYS A 114 -0.84 23.70 11.95
CA LYS A 114 0.02 24.62 12.73
C LYS A 114 0.28 25.94 12.01
N ALA A 115 0.58 25.89 10.71
CA ALA A 115 0.85 27.09 9.90
C ALA A 115 -0.41 27.95 9.71
N PHE A 116 -1.55 27.35 9.36
CA PHE A 116 -2.84 28.04 9.27
C PHE A 116 -3.23 28.72 10.59
N ARG A 117 -3.02 28.05 11.73
CA ARG A 117 -3.28 28.64 13.05
C ARG A 117 -2.36 29.83 13.35
N ALA A 118 -1.10 29.77 12.92
CA ALA A 118 -0.12 30.82 13.16
C ALA A 118 -0.37 32.06 12.29
N ASP A 119 -0.66 31.85 11.00
CA ASP A 119 -1.01 32.90 10.05
C ASP A 119 -1.94 32.35 8.95
N PRO A 120 -3.27 32.53 9.10
CA PRO A 120 -4.25 32.02 8.14
C PRO A 120 -4.32 32.84 6.85
N VAL A 121 -3.73 34.04 6.80
CA VAL A 121 -3.68 34.86 5.59
C VAL A 121 -2.53 34.39 4.71
N ALA A 122 -1.36 34.11 5.31
CA ALA A 122 -0.22 33.56 4.60
C ALA A 122 -0.36 32.07 4.25
N ASN A 123 -1.15 31.31 5.01
CA ASN A 123 -1.35 29.87 4.83
C ASN A 123 -2.84 29.50 4.72
N PRO A 124 -3.58 30.02 3.72
CA PRO A 124 -5.02 29.79 3.62
C PRO A 124 -5.37 28.31 3.34
N LEU A 125 -6.57 27.89 3.77
CA LEU A 125 -7.12 26.60 3.37
C LEU A 125 -7.53 26.61 1.89
N THR A 126 -7.80 25.43 1.33
CA THR A 126 -8.26 25.26 -0.07
C THR A 126 -9.73 25.59 -0.28
N THR A 127 -10.41 26.16 0.72
CA THR A 127 -11.79 26.62 0.63
C THR A 127 -11.86 27.97 -0.10
N PRO A 128 -13.01 28.34 -0.70
CA PRO A 128 -13.16 29.62 -1.38
C PRO A 128 -12.80 30.84 -0.53
N SER A 129 -13.13 30.82 0.76
CA SER A 129 -12.77 31.90 1.71
C SER A 129 -11.33 31.81 2.26
N GLY A 130 -10.60 30.73 1.98
CA GLY A 130 -9.32 30.42 2.60
C GLY A 130 -9.41 30.05 4.09
N LYS A 131 -10.62 29.87 4.63
CA LYS A 131 -10.90 29.62 6.05
C LYS A 131 -11.75 28.36 6.25
N ILE A 132 -11.95 27.98 7.52
CA ILE A 132 -12.96 26.97 7.86
C ILE A 132 -14.35 27.56 7.60
N GLU A 133 -15.07 27.00 6.65
CA GLU A 133 -16.42 27.45 6.29
C GLU A 133 -17.46 26.72 7.13
N ILE A 134 -17.93 27.38 8.19
CA ILE A 134 -19.07 26.88 9.00
C ILE A 134 -20.36 26.86 8.14
N TYR A 135 -20.45 27.80 7.20
CA TYR A 135 -21.48 27.83 6.16
C TYR A 135 -20.78 27.84 4.80
N SER A 136 -21.07 26.84 3.97
CA SER A 136 -20.55 26.75 2.60
C SER A 136 -21.55 27.38 1.62
N ALA A 137 -21.17 28.54 1.07
CA ALA A 137 -21.97 29.22 0.06
C ALA A 137 -22.10 28.39 -1.23
N GLU A 138 -21.07 27.64 -1.58
CA GLU A 138 -21.07 26.74 -2.74
C GLU A 138 -22.09 25.61 -2.57
N LEU A 139 -22.11 24.92 -1.41
CA LEU A 139 -23.12 23.90 -1.13
C LEU A 139 -24.53 24.49 -1.07
N ALA A 140 -24.68 25.70 -0.52
CA ALA A 140 -25.98 26.37 -0.49
C ALA A 140 -26.49 26.71 -1.91
N GLN A 141 -25.59 27.13 -2.81
CA GLN A 141 -25.93 27.39 -4.20
C GLN A 141 -26.32 26.10 -4.93
N ILE A 142 -25.55 25.02 -4.75
CA ILE A 142 -25.90 23.70 -5.32
C ILE A 142 -27.29 23.28 -4.83
N ALA A 143 -27.55 23.33 -3.52
CA ALA A 143 -28.84 22.97 -2.96
C ALA A 143 -30.00 23.83 -3.51
N ALA A 144 -29.76 25.11 -3.77
CA ALA A 144 -30.78 26.03 -4.30
C ALA A 144 -31.04 25.88 -5.80
N THR A 145 -30.10 25.29 -6.56
CA THR A 145 -30.14 25.24 -8.03
C THR A 145 -30.17 23.83 -8.60
N TRP A 146 -30.09 22.80 -7.75
CA TRP A 146 -30.19 21.40 -8.17
C TRP A 146 -31.57 21.10 -8.76
N GLU A 147 -31.61 20.61 -10.00
CA GLU A 147 -32.79 19.98 -10.61
C GLU A 147 -32.63 18.46 -10.68
N LEU A 148 -33.69 17.71 -10.31
CA LEU A 148 -33.72 16.24 -10.24
C LEU A 148 -33.70 15.57 -11.62
#